data_AF-A0A947YWM8-F1
#
_entry.id   AF-A0A947YWM8-F1
#
_cell.length_a   1.000
_cell.length_b   1.000
_cell.length_c   1.000
_cell.angle_alpha   90.00
_cell.angle_beta   90.00
_cell.angle_gamma   90.00
#
_symmetry.space_group_name_H-M   'P 1'
#
loop_
_entity.id
_entity.type
_entity.pdbx_description
1 polymer ?
#
loop_
_entity_poly.entity_id
_entity_poly.type
_entity_poly.pdbx_seq_one_letter_code
_entity_poly.pdbx_strand_id
1 'polypeptide(L)'
;MVKDIFMESNIEEKIFVLYNFSKEEKVLFLQEFQSLKYDTKTAVILALVAGFVGGQFFYLGRYVAGILCLIFSFTFIPMFIGFIHAFMLPKTVKTMNKKNAEEIAMRIIMRRKNQKKQKSSAASAPAQQVIIREIVKIPCPYCSTLVENTSSNCPNCGGVTR
;
A
#
# COMPACT_ATOMS: atom_id res chain seq x y z
N MET A 1 27.93 8.19 -7.87
CA MET A 1 26.46 8.21 -8.06
C MET A 1 26.01 7.09 -9.00
N VAL A 2 26.63 6.94 -10.18
CA VAL A 2 26.25 5.94 -11.19
C VAL A 2 26.35 4.46 -10.73
N LYS A 3 27.36 4.09 -9.93
CA LYS A 3 27.55 2.69 -9.47
C LYS A 3 26.48 2.18 -8.52
N ASP A 4 25.88 3.04 -7.71
CA ASP A 4 24.82 2.66 -6.76
C ASP A 4 23.48 2.50 -7.50
N ILE A 5 23.20 3.41 -8.45
CA ILE A 5 22.07 3.32 -9.40
C ILE A 5 22.14 2.01 -10.20
N PHE A 6 23.32 1.64 -10.70
CA PHE A 6 23.52 0.41 -11.51
C PHE A 6 23.40 -0.89 -10.70
N MET A 7 23.70 -0.84 -9.40
CA MET A 7 23.56 -2.00 -8.50
C MET A 7 22.13 -2.16 -8.01
N GLU A 8 21.38 -1.07 -7.88
CA GLU A 8 19.99 -1.06 -7.42
C GLU A 8 19.02 -1.40 -8.55
N SER A 9 19.30 -0.98 -9.79
CA SER A 9 18.54 -1.43 -10.96
C SER A 9 18.54 -2.96 -11.10
N ASN A 10 19.63 -3.63 -10.73
CA ASN A 10 19.77 -5.08 -10.78
C ASN A 10 18.81 -5.80 -9.80
N ILE A 11 18.46 -5.17 -8.66
CA ILE A 11 17.52 -5.76 -7.69
C ILE A 11 16.09 -5.62 -8.20
N GLU A 12 15.72 -4.41 -8.63
CA GLU A 12 14.37 -4.11 -9.13
C GLU A 12 14.04 -4.94 -10.37
N GLU A 13 14.96 -4.99 -11.35
CA GLU A 13 14.81 -5.78 -12.57
C GLU A 13 14.65 -7.27 -12.27
N LYS A 14 15.47 -7.82 -11.36
CA LYS A 14 15.33 -9.21 -10.92
C LYS A 14 13.96 -9.47 -10.31
N ILE A 15 13.47 -8.59 -9.44
CA ILE A 15 12.14 -8.73 -8.82
C ILE A 15 11.05 -8.67 -9.89
N PHE A 16 11.13 -7.74 -10.85
CA PHE A 16 10.14 -7.62 -11.92
C PHE A 16 10.07 -8.85 -12.82
N VAL A 17 11.23 -9.44 -13.13
CA VAL A 17 11.31 -10.67 -13.92
C VAL A 17 10.83 -11.87 -13.11
N LEU A 18 11.29 -12.03 -11.86
CA LEU A 18 10.94 -13.17 -11.00
C LEU A 18 9.44 -13.26 -10.70
N TYR A 19 8.76 -12.12 -10.52
CA TYR A 19 7.34 -12.09 -10.14
C TYR A 19 6.40 -11.69 -11.29
N ASN A 20 6.94 -11.44 -12.48
CA ASN A 20 6.23 -11.06 -13.69
C ASN A 20 5.19 -9.93 -13.45
N PHE A 21 5.67 -8.75 -13.07
CA PHE A 21 4.81 -7.60 -12.75
C PHE A 21 4.23 -6.92 -13.99
N SER A 22 2.95 -6.54 -13.91
CA SER A 22 2.29 -5.67 -14.89
C SER A 22 2.81 -4.23 -14.80
N LYS A 23 2.43 -3.38 -15.75
CA LYS A 23 2.89 -1.98 -15.77
C LYS A 23 2.43 -1.23 -14.53
N GLU A 24 1.18 -1.37 -14.13
CA GLU A 24 0.67 -0.73 -12.91
C GLU A 24 1.36 -1.23 -11.63
N GLU A 25 1.68 -2.51 -11.55
CA GLU A 25 2.36 -3.09 -10.40
C GLU A 25 3.81 -2.64 -10.27
N LYS A 26 4.50 -2.43 -11.40
CA LYS A 26 5.85 -1.86 -11.41
C LYS A 26 5.86 -0.45 -10.82
N VAL A 27 4.90 0.40 -11.20
CA VAL A 27 4.80 1.76 -10.67
C VAL A 27 4.54 1.73 -9.16
N LEU A 28 3.60 0.89 -8.71
CA LEU A 28 3.31 0.73 -7.28
C LEU A 28 4.52 0.22 -6.51
N PHE A 29 5.23 -0.78 -7.04
CA PHE A 29 6.45 -1.29 -6.44
C PHE A 29 7.51 -0.20 -6.34
N LEU A 30 7.79 0.53 -7.42
CA LEU A 30 8.82 1.57 -7.44
C LEU A 30 8.50 2.66 -6.43
N GLN A 31 7.23 3.04 -6.32
CA GLN A 31 6.78 4.02 -5.33
C GLN A 31 7.00 3.53 -3.89
N GLU A 32 6.55 2.31 -3.55
CA GLU A 32 6.76 1.77 -2.19
C GLU A 32 8.25 1.55 -1.91
N PHE A 33 9.01 1.05 -2.89
CA PHE A 33 10.43 0.74 -2.75
C PHE A 33 11.28 1.98 -2.56
N GLN A 34 11.06 3.05 -3.33
CA GLN A 34 11.79 4.31 -3.17
C GLN A 34 11.62 4.91 -1.77
N SER A 35 10.46 4.73 -1.14
CA SER A 35 10.19 5.22 0.22
C SER A 35 10.89 4.44 1.33
N LEU A 36 11.15 3.14 1.10
CA LEU A 36 11.73 2.21 2.08
C LEU A 36 13.20 1.89 1.84
N LYS A 37 13.78 2.47 0.79
CA LYS A 37 15.15 2.21 0.35
C LYS A 37 16.15 3.01 1.18
N TYR A 38 17.18 2.32 1.65
CA TYR A 38 18.30 2.95 2.35
C TYR A 38 19.45 3.24 1.37
N ASP A 39 20.02 4.44 1.45
CA ASP A 39 21.20 4.81 0.67
C ASP A 39 22.48 4.33 1.38
N THR A 40 23.30 3.58 0.65
CA THR A 40 24.55 3.02 1.17
C THR A 40 25.55 4.11 1.56
N LYS A 41 25.64 5.19 0.78
CA LYS A 41 26.59 6.29 1.06
C LYS A 41 26.20 7.03 2.32
N THR A 42 24.92 7.39 2.42
CA THR A 42 24.39 8.10 3.58
C THR A 42 24.61 7.28 4.83
N ALA A 43 24.36 5.97 4.78
CA ALA A 43 24.60 5.07 5.90
C ALA A 43 26.09 5.05 6.31
N VAL A 44 27.03 4.96 5.35
CA VAL A 44 28.47 4.92 5.64
C VAL A 44 28.97 6.25 6.19
N ILE A 45 28.53 7.37 5.63
CA ILE A 45 28.87 8.71 6.13
C ILE A 45 28.33 8.89 7.54
N LEU A 46 27.08 8.47 7.81
CA LEU A 46 26.54 8.46 9.16
C LEU A 46 27.36 7.59 10.11
N ALA A 47 27.84 6.42 9.67
CA ALA A 47 28.67 5.55 10.50
C ALA A 47 30.03 6.18 10.84
N LEU A 48 30.63 6.95 9.93
CA LEU A 48 31.89 7.64 10.18
C LEU A 48 31.72 8.88 11.06
N VAL A 49 30.70 9.71 10.79
CA VAL A 49 30.50 10.98 11.49
C VAL A 49 29.76 10.78 12.81
N ALA A 50 28.72 9.93 12.82
CA ALA A 50 27.89 9.65 13.99
C ALA A 50 28.24 8.32 14.68
N GLY A 51 29.40 7.73 14.36
CA GLY A 51 29.88 6.47 14.93
C GLY A 51 30.06 6.52 16.45
N PHE A 52 30.46 7.69 16.98
CA PHE A 52 30.62 7.93 18.41
C PHE A 52 29.32 7.76 19.20
N VAL A 53 28.19 8.19 18.63
CA VAL A 53 26.86 8.16 19.25
C VAL A 53 26.07 6.91 18.84
N GLY A 54 26.50 6.23 17.77
CA GLY A 54 25.79 5.08 17.19
C GLY A 54 24.71 5.45 16.17
N GLY A 55 24.80 6.63 15.54
CA GLY A 55 23.78 7.15 14.62
C GLY A 55 23.47 6.24 13.43
N GLN A 56 24.45 5.44 12.99
CA GLN A 56 24.25 4.42 11.97
C GLN A 56 23.19 3.37 12.35
N PHE A 57 23.10 2.98 13.63
CA PHE A 57 22.11 1.98 14.05
C PHE A 57 20.70 2.55 14.08
N PHE A 58 20.56 3.84 14.42
CA PHE A 58 19.29 4.56 14.32
C PHE A 58 18.81 4.67 12.88
N TYR A 59 19.71 4.95 11.92
CA TYR A 59 19.36 5.01 10.50
C TYR A 59 18.84 3.67 9.96
N LEU A 60 19.43 2.55 10.40
CA LEU A 60 19.00 1.20 10.00
C LEU A 60 17.79 0.68 10.82
N GLY A 61 17.16 1.50 11.67
CA GLY A 61 16.01 1.09 12.49
C GLY A 61 16.35 0.10 13.62
N ARG A 62 17.62 -0.06 13.97
CA ARG A 62 18.10 -0.95 15.04
C ARG A 62 18.27 -0.18 16.36
N TYR A 63 17.14 0.27 16.92
CA TYR A 63 17.12 1.14 18.11
C TYR A 63 17.85 0.56 19.31
N VAL A 64 17.75 -0.74 19.56
CA VAL A 64 18.42 -1.41 20.69
C VAL A 64 19.95 -1.24 20.62
N ALA A 65 20.53 -1.45 19.43
CA ALA A 65 21.97 -1.27 19.23
C ALA A 65 22.37 0.21 19.33
N GLY A 66 21.53 1.12 18.83
CA GLY A 66 21.74 2.56 18.97
C GLY A 66 21.71 3.02 20.43
N ILE A 67 20.76 2.53 21.24
CA ILE A 67 20.65 2.83 22.67
C ILE A 67 21.85 2.26 23.44
N LEU A 68 22.30 1.04 23.12
CA LEU A 68 23.53 0.50 23.70
C LEU A 68 24.74 1.40 23.40
N CYS A 69 24.89 1.86 22.15
CA CYS A 69 25.95 2.80 21.78
C CYS A 69 25.84 4.11 22.57
N LEU A 70 24.64 4.67 22.75
CA LEU A 70 24.43 5.89 23.53
C LEU A 70 24.93 5.74 24.97
N ILE A 71 24.56 4.66 25.65
CA ILE A 71 24.98 4.39 27.03
C ILE A 71 26.51 4.23 27.12
N PHE A 72 27.12 3.61 26.12
CA PHE A 72 28.57 3.41 26.06
C PHE A 72 29.36 4.58 25.44
N SER A 73 28.72 5.67 25.00
CA SER A 73 29.40 6.81 24.33
C SER A 73 30.53 7.40 25.17
N PHE A 74 30.40 7.40 26.51
CA PHE A 74 31.43 7.93 27.40
C PHE A 74 32.76 7.16 27.37
N THR A 75 32.76 5.93 26.85
CA THR A 75 33.95 5.07 26.80
C THR A 75 34.77 5.23 25.52
N PHE A 76 34.29 6.00 24.52
CA PHE A 76 34.84 6.07 23.15
C PHE A 76 34.90 4.72 22.40
N ILE A 77 34.58 3.59 23.03
CA ILE A 77 34.47 2.25 22.43
C ILE A 77 33.51 2.23 21.23
N PRO A 78 32.34 2.92 21.25
CA PRO A 78 31.43 2.95 20.10
C PRO A 78 32.06 3.52 18.83
N MET A 79 33.04 4.42 18.94
CA MET A 79 33.75 4.99 17.78
C MET A 79 34.52 3.91 17.01
N PHE A 80 35.28 3.05 17.70
CA PHE A 80 36.04 1.97 17.07
C PHE A 80 35.13 0.90 16.48
N ILE A 81 34.05 0.54 17.19
CA ILE A 81 33.04 -0.41 16.71
C ILE A 81 32.34 0.15 15.47
N GLY A 82 31.95 1.43 15.50
CA GLY A 82 31.35 2.14 14.37
C GLY A 82 32.26 2.14 13.14
N PHE A 83 33.57 2.35 13.34
CA PHE A 83 34.56 2.32 12.28
C PHE A 83 34.69 0.94 11.62
N ILE A 84 34.81 -0.13 12.42
CA ILE A 84 34.86 -1.51 11.89
C ILE A 84 33.54 -1.85 11.17
N HIS A 85 32.41 -1.47 11.78
CA HIS A 85 31.09 -1.74 11.24
C HIS A 85 30.82 -0.96 9.95
N ALA A 86 31.42 0.21 9.74
CA ALA A 86 31.30 1.00 8.52
C ALA A 86 31.73 0.21 7.27
N PHE A 87 32.71 -0.68 7.37
CA PHE A 87 33.13 -1.57 6.27
C PHE A 87 32.11 -2.66 5.94
N MET A 88 31.33 -3.13 6.93
CA MET A 88 30.29 -4.14 6.74
C MET A 88 28.94 -3.54 6.36
N LEU A 89 28.72 -2.26 6.66
CA LEU A 89 27.47 -1.55 6.43
C LEU A 89 26.94 -1.63 4.99
N PRO A 90 27.75 -1.52 3.93
CA PRO A 90 27.27 -1.67 2.55
C PRO A 90 26.65 -3.03 2.27
N LYS A 91 27.16 -4.10 2.89
CA LYS A 91 26.60 -5.45 2.76
C LYS A 91 25.26 -5.54 3.49
N THR A 92 25.16 -4.94 4.67
CA THR A 92 23.93 -4.88 5.46
C THR A 92 22.83 -4.11 4.72
N VAL A 93 23.13 -2.92 4.18
CA VAL A 93 22.17 -2.10 3.42
C VAL A 93 21.64 -2.85 2.21
N LYS A 94 22.52 -3.50 1.43
CA LYS A 94 22.11 -4.32 0.29
C LYS A 94 21.18 -5.47 0.69
N THR A 95 21.45 -6.09 1.83
CA THR A 95 20.62 -7.19 2.34
C THR A 95 19.25 -6.69 2.79
N MET A 96 19.19 -5.53 3.46
CA MET A 96 17.93 -4.92 3.87
C MET A 96 17.11 -4.46 2.67
N ASN A 97 17.71 -3.78 1.70
CA ASN A 97 17.02 -3.36 0.48
C ASN A 97 16.45 -4.56 -0.29
N LYS A 98 17.16 -5.70 -0.34
CA LYS A 98 16.63 -6.95 -0.92
C LYS A 98 15.41 -7.48 -0.16
N LYS A 99 15.49 -7.56 1.17
CA LYS A 99 14.38 -8.02 2.01
C LYS A 99 13.15 -7.11 1.86
N ASN A 100 13.34 -5.80 1.87
CA ASN A 100 12.27 -4.82 1.67
C ASN A 100 11.65 -4.98 0.28
N ALA A 101 12.45 -5.17 -0.76
CA ALA A 101 11.96 -5.44 -2.12
C ALA A 101 11.11 -6.72 -2.19
N GLU A 102 11.57 -7.81 -1.57
CA GLU A 102 10.82 -9.07 -1.52
C GLU A 102 9.50 -8.91 -0.75
N GLU A 103 9.49 -8.20 0.37
CA GLU A 103 8.28 -7.95 1.16
C GLU A 103 7.24 -7.15 0.37
N ILE A 104 7.67 -6.06 -0.28
CA ILE A 104 6.80 -5.23 -1.13
C ILE A 104 6.25 -6.08 -2.28
N ALA A 105 7.09 -6.90 -2.92
CA ALA A 105 6.67 -7.74 -4.02
C ALA A 105 5.58 -8.74 -3.60
N MET A 106 5.77 -9.40 -2.46
CA MET A 106 4.77 -10.31 -1.88
C MET A 106 3.47 -9.59 -1.56
N ARG A 107 3.53 -8.38 -0.99
CA ARG A 107 2.35 -7.56 -0.69
C ARG A 107 1.54 -7.25 -1.95
N ILE A 108 2.20 -6.88 -3.05
CA ILE A 108 1.56 -6.60 -4.34
C ILE A 108 0.88 -7.86 -4.90
N ILE A 109 1.55 -9.01 -4.87
CA ILE A 109 1.00 -10.30 -5.35
C ILE A 109 -0.22 -10.71 -4.53
N MET A 110 -0.19 -10.51 -3.22
CA MET A 110 -1.34 -10.82 -2.36
C MET A 110 -2.52 -9.91 -2.67
N ARG A 111 -2.30 -8.61 -2.91
CA ARG A 111 -3.34 -7.68 -3.39
C ARG A 111 -3.94 -8.15 -4.72
N ARG A 112 -3.11 -8.57 -5.69
CA ARG A 112 -3.55 -9.12 -6.99
C ARG A 112 -4.46 -10.33 -6.81
N LYS A 113 -4.11 -11.29 -5.95
CA LYS A 113 -4.93 -12.49 -5.67
C LYS A 113 -6.28 -12.12 -5.05
N ASN A 114 -6.29 -11.19 -4.09
CA ASN A 114 -7.52 -10.75 -3.43
C ASN A 114 -8.48 -10.05 -4.40
N GLN A 115 -7.97 -9.21 -5.32
CA GLN A 115 -8.79 -8.58 -6.35
C GLN A 115 -9.47 -9.60 -7.28
N LYS A 116 -8.75 -10.67 -7.67
CA LYS A 116 -9.35 -11.77 -8.45
C LYS A 116 -10.48 -12.44 -7.68
N LYS A 117 -10.26 -12.75 -6.40
CA LYS A 117 -11.28 -13.38 -5.52
C LYS A 117 -12.52 -12.50 -5.36
N GLN A 118 -12.36 -11.20 -5.14
CA GLN A 118 -13.46 -10.25 -5.02
C GLN A 118 -14.27 -10.12 -6.32
N LYS A 119 -13.61 -10.10 -7.49
CA LYS A 119 -14.30 -10.11 -8.80
C LYS A 119 -15.10 -11.39 -9.03
N SER A 120 -14.63 -12.54 -8.54
CA SER A 120 -15.37 -13.81 -8.62
C SER A 120 -16.60 -13.84 -7.71
N SER A 121 -16.54 -13.21 -6.52
CA SER A 121 -17.68 -13.15 -5.59
C SER A 121 -18.72 -12.07 -5.96
N ALA A 122 -18.30 -10.98 -6.61
CA ALA A 122 -19.21 -9.91 -7.05
C ALA A 122 -20.15 -10.35 -8.21
N ALA A 123 -19.82 -11.42 -8.92
CA ALA A 123 -20.67 -11.99 -9.97
C ALA A 123 -21.81 -12.89 -9.44
N SER A 124 -21.98 -13.02 -8.11
CA SER A 124 -22.98 -13.91 -7.48
C SER A 124 -23.97 -13.23 -6.54
N ALA A 125 -23.97 -11.89 -6.44
CA ALA A 125 -25.05 -11.18 -5.77
C ALA A 125 -26.28 -11.17 -6.69
N PRO A 126 -27.47 -11.65 -6.27
CA PRO A 126 -28.67 -11.53 -7.10
C PRO A 126 -28.95 -10.04 -7.28
N ALA A 127 -28.87 -9.58 -8.53
CA ALA A 127 -29.29 -8.24 -8.91
C ALA A 127 -30.77 -8.10 -8.54
N GLN A 128 -31.05 -7.45 -7.40
CA GLN A 128 -32.36 -6.88 -7.17
C GLN A 128 -32.51 -5.77 -8.21
N GLN A 129 -33.11 -6.11 -9.34
CA GLN A 129 -33.64 -5.12 -10.25
C GLN A 129 -34.72 -4.37 -9.48
N VAL A 130 -34.35 -3.22 -8.90
CA VAL A 130 -35.34 -2.25 -8.44
C VAL A 130 -35.99 -1.73 -9.72
N ILE A 131 -37.08 -2.39 -10.12
CA ILE A 131 -37.99 -1.88 -11.13
C ILE A 131 -38.54 -0.60 -10.52
N ILE A 132 -37.93 0.52 -10.85
CA ILE A 132 -38.51 1.84 -10.62
C ILE A 132 -39.70 1.89 -11.58
N ARG A 133 -40.84 1.36 -11.13
CA ARG A 133 -42.12 1.71 -11.71
C ARG A 133 -42.29 3.17 -11.33
N GLU A 134 -42.08 4.06 -12.27
CA GLU A 134 -42.52 5.44 -12.11
C GLU A 134 -44.03 5.37 -11.91
N ILE A 135 -44.47 5.47 -10.66
CA ILE A 135 -45.89 5.46 -10.29
C ILE A 135 -46.41 6.82 -10.75
N VAL A 136 -46.80 6.89 -12.02
CA VAL A 136 -47.47 8.06 -12.59
C VAL A 136 -48.80 8.20 -11.87
N LYS A 137 -48.94 9.28 -11.08
CA LYS A 137 -50.20 9.62 -10.42
C LYS A 137 -51.13 10.27 -11.44
N ILE A 138 -52.34 9.72 -11.56
CA ILE A 138 -53.39 10.25 -12.44
C ILE A 138 -54.49 10.89 -11.58
N PRO A 139 -55.10 12.00 -12.01
CA PRO A 139 -56.22 12.61 -11.30
C PRO A 139 -57.47 11.73 -11.45
N CYS A 140 -58.17 11.48 -10.33
CA CYS A 140 -59.43 10.75 -10.35
C CYS A 140 -60.53 11.55 -11.08
N PRO A 141 -61.31 10.96 -12.01
CA PRO A 141 -62.33 11.67 -12.81
C PRO A 141 -63.50 12.22 -11.99
N TYR A 142 -63.78 11.67 -10.81
CA TYR A 142 -64.91 12.06 -9.97
C TYR A 142 -64.58 13.14 -8.91
N CYS A 143 -63.36 13.14 -8.37
CA CYS A 143 -62.99 14.00 -7.22
C CYS A 143 -61.63 14.70 -7.39
N SER A 144 -60.97 14.53 -8.52
CA SER A 144 -59.68 15.14 -8.88
C SER A 144 -58.52 14.85 -7.92
N THR A 145 -58.66 13.89 -7.00
CA THR A 145 -57.58 13.45 -6.13
C THR A 145 -56.56 12.64 -6.92
N LEU A 146 -55.27 12.90 -6.69
CA LEU A 146 -54.18 12.17 -7.32
C LEU A 146 -54.10 10.75 -6.77
N VAL A 147 -54.34 9.77 -7.64
CA VAL A 147 -54.35 8.34 -7.31
C VAL A 147 -53.33 7.58 -8.16
N GLU A 148 -52.89 6.44 -7.66
CA GLU A 148 -51.95 5.59 -8.42
C GLU A 148 -52.66 4.93 -9.61
N ASN A 149 -52.00 4.89 -10.77
CA ASN A 149 -52.53 4.26 -11.99
C ASN A 149 -52.86 2.76 -11.82
N THR A 150 -52.30 2.10 -10.80
CA THR A 150 -52.58 0.70 -10.48
C THR A 150 -53.76 0.50 -9.52
N SER A 151 -54.36 1.58 -8.99
CA SER A 151 -55.52 1.48 -8.10
C SER A 151 -56.81 1.27 -8.91
N SER A 152 -57.69 0.36 -8.46
CA SER A 152 -59.00 0.09 -9.08
C SER A 152 -60.08 1.05 -8.59
N ASN A 153 -59.91 1.61 -7.40
CA ASN A 153 -60.87 2.49 -6.76
C ASN A 153 -60.15 3.67 -6.10
N CYS A 154 -60.76 4.85 -6.19
CA CYS A 154 -60.27 6.04 -5.52
C CYS A 154 -60.50 5.93 -4.01
N PRO A 155 -59.48 6.08 -3.16
CA PRO A 155 -59.62 6.03 -1.71
C PRO A 155 -60.41 7.22 -1.12
N ASN A 156 -60.55 8.32 -1.88
CA ASN A 156 -61.24 9.51 -1.41
C ASN A 156 -62.74 9.49 -1.71
N CYS A 157 -63.15 9.09 -2.93
CA CYS A 157 -64.54 9.12 -3.35
C CYS A 157 -65.17 7.75 -3.62
N GLY A 158 -64.40 6.67 -3.55
CA GLY A 158 -64.86 5.31 -3.88
C GLY A 158 -65.10 5.04 -5.38
N GLY A 159 -64.98 6.06 -6.23
CA GLY A 159 -65.18 5.94 -7.68
C GLY A 159 -64.15 5.03 -8.34
N VAL A 160 -64.56 4.32 -9.39
CA VAL A 160 -63.70 3.38 -10.14
C VAL A 160 -62.70 4.17 -10.99
N THR A 161 -61.41 3.88 -10.84
CA THR A 161 -60.31 4.63 -11.48
C THR A 161 -59.81 3.97 -12.78
N ARG A 162 -60.41 2.84 -13.17
CA ARG A 162 -60.13 2.09 -14.40
C ARG A 162 -61.39 1.79 -15.20
#